data_AF-A0A832D4W9-F1
#
_entry.id   AF-A0A832D4W9-F1
#
_cell.length_a   1.000
_cell.length_b   1.000
_cell.length_c   1.000
_cell.angle_alpha   90.00
_cell.angle_beta   90.00
_cell.angle_gamma   90.00
#
_symmetry.space_group_name_H-M   'P 1'
#
loop_
_entity.id
_entity.type
_entity.pdbx_description
1 polymer ?
#
loop_
_entity_poly.entity_id
_entity_poly.type
_entity_poly.pdbx_seq_one_letter_code
_entity_poly.pdbx_strand_id
1 'polypeptide(L)'
;PIPEELRGWNWHSPPLKPYYELKLPMYLICSSYCSTARDCYLIVVKKLRGEENFWIKLGKVVHETVANAIREARKLNFNATPKKNGNEHIDKVVELLWDYTISACKSAYLKAKAEQPYASDDDVILTSMPFLVEHRMDGSMLGCSGIISVDCYDYLRNIVFDLKLGEYYERSKLYTTGYALVLESIYEIPVDIGCVVNVNFYENRLSITKTIHYIDANLRSWWIEERDRKAEIIYREIDPGKAGDCNPSCMFKAVCL
;
A
#
# COMPACT_ATOMS: atom_id res chain seq x y z
N PRO A 1 22.28 3.80 9.85
CA PRO A 1 21.38 3.54 11.00
C PRO A 1 20.25 4.57 10.94
N ILE A 2 19.01 4.17 11.19
CA ILE A 2 17.88 5.11 11.21
C ILE A 2 17.89 5.84 12.56
N PRO A 3 17.83 7.19 12.57
CA PRO A 3 17.74 7.97 13.80
C PRO A 3 16.51 7.58 14.62
N GLU A 4 16.67 7.55 15.93
CA GLU A 4 15.64 7.06 16.85
C GLU A 4 14.38 7.93 16.77
N GLU A 5 14.54 9.24 16.67
CA GLU A 5 13.46 10.21 16.53
C GLU A 5 12.59 10.03 15.27
N LEU A 6 13.09 9.31 14.26
CA LEU A 6 12.35 9.00 13.03
C LEU A 6 11.66 7.63 13.08
N ARG A 7 11.72 6.93 14.21
CA ARG A 7 11.06 5.63 14.44
C ARG A 7 9.63 5.79 14.87
N GLY A 8 8.71 5.02 14.29
CA GLY A 8 7.28 5.16 14.52
C GLY A 8 6.84 5.15 15.98
N TRP A 9 7.55 4.45 16.87
CA TRP A 9 7.29 4.46 18.32
C TRP A 9 7.56 5.80 19.01
N ASN A 10 8.30 6.73 18.37
CA ASN A 10 8.49 8.10 18.82
C ASN A 10 7.36 9.06 18.37
N TRP A 11 6.18 8.55 18.03
CA TRP A 11 4.99 9.32 17.64
C TRP A 11 4.57 10.42 18.63
N HIS A 12 4.97 10.33 19.89
CA HIS A 12 4.63 11.31 20.92
C HIS A 12 5.55 12.54 20.93
N SER A 13 6.66 12.52 20.17
CA SER A 13 7.67 13.57 20.10
C SER A 13 7.87 14.07 18.66
N PRO A 14 8.27 15.34 18.44
CA PRO A 14 8.69 15.79 17.12
C PRO A 14 9.88 14.96 16.60
N PRO A 15 9.97 14.69 15.28
CA PRO A 15 9.10 15.20 14.22
C PRO A 15 7.86 14.33 13.93
N LEU A 16 7.73 13.15 14.54
CA LEU A 16 6.62 12.24 14.25
C LEU A 16 5.29 12.67 14.86
N LYS A 17 5.31 13.41 15.97
CA LYS A 17 4.11 14.00 16.55
C LYS A 17 3.39 14.90 15.53
N PRO A 18 2.14 14.60 15.13
CA PRO A 18 1.38 15.47 14.24
C PRO A 18 1.21 16.88 14.83
N TYR A 19 1.43 17.92 14.02
CA TYR A 19 1.27 19.31 14.46
C TYR A 19 -0.20 19.72 14.65
N TYR A 20 -1.09 19.14 13.86
CA TYR A 20 -2.52 19.45 13.86
C TYR A 20 -3.31 18.27 14.41
N GLU A 21 -4.38 18.53 15.15
CA GLU A 21 -5.35 17.51 15.59
C GLU A 21 -6.29 17.08 14.43
N LEU A 22 -5.68 16.81 13.27
CA LEU A 22 -6.34 16.35 12.06
C LEU A 22 -5.76 14.99 11.67
N LYS A 23 -6.58 14.20 10.98
CA LYS A 23 -6.18 12.87 10.53
C LYS A 23 -6.41 12.76 9.02
N LEU A 24 -5.41 12.24 8.30
CA LEU A 24 -5.47 12.07 6.84
C LEU A 24 -5.35 10.60 6.45
N PRO A 25 -6.12 10.11 5.46
CA PRO A 25 -5.96 8.75 5.00
C PRO A 25 -4.58 8.58 4.35
N MET A 26 -3.97 7.40 4.51
CA MET A 26 -2.60 7.11 4.02
C MET A 26 -2.43 7.44 2.53
N TYR A 27 -3.44 7.12 1.70
CA TYR A 27 -3.39 7.43 0.27
C TYR A 27 -3.33 8.94 -0.02
N LEU A 28 -3.97 9.79 0.80
CA LEU A 28 -3.85 11.25 0.65
C LEU A 28 -2.48 11.74 1.05
N ILE A 29 -1.85 11.15 2.07
CA ILE A 29 -0.49 11.50 2.46
C ILE A 29 0.51 11.12 1.35
N CYS A 30 0.44 9.89 0.85
CA CYS A 30 1.45 9.34 -0.06
C CYS A 30 1.27 9.72 -1.54
N SER A 31 0.03 9.94 -1.99
CA SER A 31 -0.22 10.25 -3.41
C SER A 31 0.24 11.65 -3.82
N SER A 32 0.47 11.83 -5.13
CA SER A 32 0.76 13.14 -5.74
C SER A 32 -0.03 13.33 -7.02
N TYR A 33 -1.35 13.16 -6.96
CA TYR A 33 -2.22 13.43 -8.12
C TYR A 33 -2.24 14.92 -8.49
N CYS A 34 -2.04 15.78 -7.49
CA CYS A 34 -1.99 17.23 -7.64
C CYS A 34 -0.75 17.78 -6.93
N SER A 35 0.13 18.50 -7.65
CA SER A 35 1.35 19.10 -7.08
C SER A 35 1.03 20.12 -5.97
N THR A 36 -0.05 20.89 -6.13
CA THR A 36 -0.56 21.83 -5.11
C THR A 36 -1.31 21.15 -3.97
N ALA A 37 -1.52 19.83 -4.02
CA ALA A 37 -2.36 19.06 -3.08
C ALA A 37 -3.80 19.60 -2.95
N ARG A 38 -4.32 20.24 -4.01
CA ARG A 38 -5.71 20.73 -4.05
C ARG A 38 -6.72 19.59 -3.96
N ASP A 39 -6.38 18.40 -4.42
CA ASP A 39 -7.17 17.18 -4.25
C ASP A 39 -7.46 16.89 -2.77
N CYS A 40 -6.48 17.08 -1.88
CA CYS A 40 -6.66 16.94 -0.43
C CYS A 40 -7.69 17.94 0.11
N TYR A 41 -7.60 19.20 -0.33
CA TYR A 41 -8.55 20.25 0.02
C TYR A 41 -9.98 19.92 -0.46
N LEU A 42 -10.12 19.49 -1.72
CA LEU A 42 -11.41 19.15 -2.31
C LEU A 42 -12.07 17.94 -1.61
N ILE A 43 -11.28 16.93 -1.25
CA ILE A 43 -11.77 15.73 -0.55
C ILE A 43 -12.17 16.06 0.89
N VAL A 44 -11.30 16.71 1.65
CA VAL A 44 -11.48 16.82 3.11
C VAL A 44 -12.30 18.05 3.48
N VAL A 45 -11.98 19.22 2.91
CA VAL A 45 -12.64 20.49 3.26
C VAL A 45 -13.95 20.65 2.48
N LYS A 46 -13.92 20.47 1.15
CA LYS A 46 -15.13 20.59 0.32
C LYS A 46 -16.00 19.33 0.31
N LYS A 47 -15.54 18.22 0.88
CA LYS A 47 -16.26 16.94 0.96
C LYS A 47 -16.72 16.42 -0.41
N LEU A 48 -15.96 16.72 -1.46
CA LEU A 48 -16.24 16.26 -2.81
C LEU A 48 -15.78 14.81 -2.99
N ARG A 49 -16.56 14.04 -3.73
CA ARG A 49 -16.18 12.69 -4.15
C ARG A 49 -15.56 12.78 -5.54
N GLY A 50 -14.37 12.22 -5.70
CA GLY A 50 -13.75 12.11 -7.01
C GLY A 50 -14.43 11.02 -7.85
N GLU A 51 -14.40 11.18 -9.16
CA GLU A 51 -14.96 10.20 -10.09
C GLU A 51 -14.05 8.97 -10.18
N GLU A 52 -14.62 7.77 -9.98
CA GLU A 52 -13.88 6.53 -10.15
C GLU A 52 -13.67 6.23 -11.64
N ASN A 53 -12.42 6.33 -12.09
CA ASN A 53 -12.04 5.90 -13.43
C ASN A 53 -11.78 4.38 -13.49
N PHE A 54 -11.65 3.86 -14.71
CA PHE A 54 -11.37 2.44 -14.96
C PHE A 54 -10.13 1.93 -14.22
N TRP A 55 -9.05 2.73 -14.17
CA TRP A 55 -7.79 2.36 -13.53
C TRP A 55 -7.91 2.17 -12.01
N ILE A 56 -8.71 3.00 -11.34
CA ILE A 56 -9.01 2.85 -9.90
C ILE A 56 -9.76 1.54 -9.66
N LYS A 57 -10.77 1.23 -10.48
CA LYS A 57 -11.54 -0.02 -10.37
C LYS A 57 -10.65 -1.24 -10.59
N LEU A 58 -9.83 -1.21 -11.63
CA LEU A 58 -8.87 -2.28 -11.92
C LEU A 58 -7.87 -2.46 -10.77
N GLY A 59 -7.37 -1.37 -10.18
CA GLY A 59 -6.49 -1.40 -9.01
C GLY A 59 -7.12 -2.13 -7.83
N LYS A 60 -8.37 -1.79 -7.47
CA LYS A 60 -9.10 -2.47 -6.39
C LYS A 60 -9.22 -3.97 -6.63
N VAL A 61 -9.63 -4.36 -7.84
CA VAL A 61 -9.80 -5.77 -8.22
C VAL A 61 -8.47 -6.53 -8.16
N VAL A 62 -7.37 -5.89 -8.57
CA VAL A 62 -6.03 -6.48 -8.54
C VAL A 62 -5.55 -6.73 -7.13
N HIS A 63 -5.72 -5.79 -6.20
CA HIS A 63 -5.39 -6.01 -4.78
C HIS A 63 -6.24 -7.13 -4.18
N GLU A 64 -7.56 -7.10 -4.41
CA GLU A 64 -8.48 -8.14 -3.89
C GLU A 64 -8.09 -9.53 -4.43
N THR A 65 -7.73 -9.62 -5.71
CA THR A 65 -7.33 -10.88 -6.36
C THR A 65 -6.09 -11.48 -5.71
N VAL A 66 -5.02 -10.70 -5.55
CA VAL A 66 -3.78 -11.16 -4.90
C VAL A 66 -4.06 -11.56 -3.45
N ALA A 67 -4.83 -10.74 -2.74
CA ALA A 67 -5.15 -11.01 -1.34
C ALA A 67 -5.93 -12.31 -1.15
N ASN A 68 -6.95 -12.52 -1.97
CA ASN A 68 -7.76 -13.73 -1.92
C ASN A 68 -6.96 -14.97 -2.38
N ALA A 69 -6.09 -14.85 -3.39
CA ALA A 69 -5.22 -15.94 -3.81
C ALA A 69 -4.30 -16.39 -2.66
N ILE A 70 -3.65 -15.45 -1.95
CA ILE A 70 -2.81 -15.79 -0.80
C ILE A 70 -3.64 -16.41 0.33
N ARG A 71 -4.86 -15.91 0.59
CA ARG A 71 -5.76 -16.48 1.62
C ARG A 71 -6.18 -17.91 1.29
N GLU A 72 -6.52 -18.21 0.04
CA GLU A 72 -6.86 -19.57 -0.37
C GLU A 72 -5.65 -20.50 -0.33
N ALA A 73 -4.47 -20.03 -0.75
CA ALA A 73 -3.23 -20.78 -0.63
C ALA A 73 -2.87 -21.12 0.83
N ARG A 74 -3.09 -20.20 1.77
CA ARG A 74 -2.89 -20.45 3.21
C ARG A 74 -3.86 -21.49 3.79
N LYS A 75 -5.00 -21.73 3.14
CA LYS A 75 -5.93 -22.82 3.47
C LYS A 75 -5.59 -24.13 2.72
N LEU A 76 -4.45 -24.18 2.03
CA LEU A 76 -4.04 -25.26 1.11
C LEU A 76 -5.02 -25.49 -0.05
N ASN A 77 -5.87 -24.51 -0.36
CA ASN A 77 -6.85 -24.60 -1.45
C ASN A 77 -6.25 -24.12 -2.78
N PHE A 78 -5.24 -24.83 -3.28
CA PHE A 78 -4.51 -24.46 -4.49
C PHE A 78 -5.30 -24.66 -5.81
N ASN A 79 -6.49 -25.26 -5.75
CA ASN A 79 -7.37 -25.46 -6.92
C ASN A 79 -8.52 -24.44 -6.95
N ALA A 80 -8.51 -23.45 -6.05
CA ALA A 80 -9.48 -22.38 -6.03
C ALA A 80 -9.39 -21.53 -7.32
N THR A 81 -10.52 -20.93 -7.69
CA THR A 81 -10.64 -20.05 -8.87
C THR A 81 -11.03 -18.64 -8.45
N PRO A 82 -10.62 -17.61 -9.21
CA PRO A 82 -10.96 -16.23 -8.89
C PRO A 82 -12.44 -15.94 -9.19
N LYS A 83 -12.98 -14.90 -8.55
CA LYS A 83 -14.32 -14.38 -8.87
C LYS A 83 -14.31 -13.69 -10.23
N LYS A 84 -15.39 -13.86 -10.99
CA LYS A 84 -15.64 -13.09 -12.23
C LYS A 84 -16.21 -11.71 -11.90
N ASN A 85 -15.79 -10.71 -12.66
CA ASN A 85 -16.12 -9.30 -12.52
C ASN A 85 -17.07 -8.81 -13.63
N GLY A 86 -17.38 -9.66 -14.61
CA GLY A 86 -18.32 -9.34 -15.69
C GLY A 86 -17.74 -8.42 -16.76
N ASN A 87 -16.41 -8.28 -16.78
CA ASN A 87 -15.68 -7.54 -17.80
C ASN A 87 -14.53 -8.42 -18.29
N GLU A 88 -14.58 -8.80 -19.57
CA GLU A 88 -13.64 -9.75 -20.17
C GLU A 88 -12.17 -9.35 -19.99
N HIS A 89 -11.87 -8.06 -20.11
CA HIS A 89 -10.50 -7.57 -19.93
C HIS A 89 -10.03 -7.67 -18.47
N ILE A 90 -10.89 -7.28 -17.53
CA ILE A 90 -10.59 -7.39 -16.09
C ILE A 90 -10.46 -8.87 -15.69
N ASP A 91 -11.37 -9.72 -16.16
CA ASP A 91 -11.38 -11.15 -15.82
C ASP A 91 -10.11 -11.85 -16.31
N LYS A 92 -9.63 -11.50 -17.50
CA LYS A 92 -8.35 -12.01 -18.01
C LYS A 92 -7.16 -11.58 -17.17
N VAL A 93 -7.14 -10.31 -16.73
CA VAL A 93 -6.11 -9.79 -15.81
C VAL A 93 -6.13 -10.56 -14.49
N VAL A 94 -7.33 -10.78 -13.95
CA VAL A 94 -7.56 -11.49 -12.70
C VAL A 94 -7.10 -12.94 -12.79
N GLU A 95 -7.45 -13.66 -13.87
CA GLU A 95 -7.03 -15.04 -14.11
C GLU A 95 -5.50 -15.17 -14.11
N LEU A 96 -4.80 -14.34 -14.91
CA LEU A 96 -3.34 -14.38 -14.99
C LEU A 96 -2.67 -14.11 -13.64
N LEU A 97 -3.18 -13.12 -12.89
CA LEU A 97 -2.62 -12.74 -11.60
C LEU A 97 -2.90 -13.78 -10.52
N TRP A 98 -4.10 -14.36 -10.54
CA TRP A 98 -4.51 -15.44 -9.65
C TRP A 98 -3.63 -16.68 -9.86
N ASP A 99 -3.49 -17.13 -11.11
CA ASP A 99 -2.72 -18.32 -11.45
C ASP A 99 -1.25 -18.17 -11.05
N TYR A 100 -0.66 -17.00 -11.31
CA TYR A 100 0.69 -16.68 -10.85
C TYR A 100 0.80 -16.75 -9.33
N THR A 101 -0.10 -16.08 -8.61
CA THR A 101 -0.03 -15.95 -7.15
C THR A 101 -0.23 -17.29 -6.45
N ILE A 102 -1.25 -18.07 -6.85
CA ILE A 102 -1.49 -19.42 -6.33
C ILE A 102 -0.32 -20.35 -6.63
N SER A 103 0.21 -20.32 -7.86
CA SER A 103 1.35 -21.17 -8.24
C SER A 103 2.61 -20.82 -7.45
N ALA A 104 2.89 -19.54 -7.24
CA ALA A 104 4.00 -19.08 -6.43
C ALA A 104 3.87 -19.54 -4.96
N CYS A 105 2.68 -19.41 -4.38
CA CYS A 105 2.40 -19.86 -3.01
C CYS A 105 2.52 -21.38 -2.88
N LYS A 106 1.97 -22.15 -3.82
CA LYS A 106 2.08 -23.62 -3.86
C LYS A 106 3.53 -24.06 -3.96
N SER A 107 4.31 -23.42 -4.83
CA SER A 107 5.74 -23.68 -4.99
C SER A 107 6.51 -23.42 -3.69
N ALA A 108 6.24 -22.29 -3.03
CA ALA A 108 6.85 -21.95 -1.74
C ALA A 108 6.51 -22.98 -0.64
N TYR A 109 5.23 -23.38 -0.55
CA TYR A 109 4.79 -24.40 0.41
C TYR A 109 5.46 -25.75 0.18
N LEU A 110 5.44 -26.26 -1.07
CA LEU A 110 6.04 -27.55 -1.41
C LEU A 110 7.55 -27.57 -1.16
N LYS A 111 8.23 -26.46 -1.48
CA LYS A 111 9.65 -26.29 -1.20
C LYS A 111 9.93 -26.35 0.31
N ALA A 112 9.21 -25.56 1.10
CA ALA A 112 9.38 -25.54 2.54
C ALA A 112 9.08 -26.90 3.18
N LYS A 113 8.03 -27.60 2.72
CA LYS A 113 7.70 -28.96 3.17
C LYS A 113 8.80 -29.97 2.86
N ALA A 114 9.42 -29.87 1.69
CA ALA A 114 10.53 -30.74 1.31
C ALA A 114 11.81 -30.44 2.12
N GLU A 115 12.06 -29.17 2.44
CA GLU A 115 13.20 -28.74 3.25
C GLU A 115 13.01 -29.04 4.75
N GLN A 116 11.76 -29.13 5.22
CA GLN A 116 11.39 -29.33 6.63
C GLN A 116 10.45 -30.55 6.81
N PRO A 117 10.95 -31.79 6.58
CA PRO A 117 10.09 -32.99 6.54
C PRO A 117 9.43 -33.37 7.87
N TYR A 118 9.92 -32.83 8.99
CA TYR A 118 9.37 -33.08 10.34
C TYR A 118 8.47 -31.96 10.86
N ALA A 119 8.33 -30.86 10.11
CA ALA A 119 7.46 -29.75 10.50
C ALA A 119 5.98 -30.11 10.27
N SER A 120 5.09 -29.58 11.11
CA SER A 120 3.66 -29.71 10.88
C SER A 120 3.24 -28.91 9.64
N ASP A 121 2.10 -29.26 9.03
CA ASP A 121 1.58 -28.49 7.90
C ASP A 121 1.32 -27.02 8.28
N ASP A 122 0.88 -26.75 9.50
CA ASP A 122 0.68 -25.40 10.02
C ASP A 122 1.99 -24.61 10.11
N ASP A 123 3.06 -25.23 10.64
CA ASP A 123 4.39 -24.60 10.70
C ASP A 123 4.93 -24.30 9.30
N VAL A 124 4.75 -25.23 8.36
CA VAL A 124 5.15 -25.03 6.96
C VAL A 124 4.36 -23.88 6.34
N ILE A 125 3.04 -23.78 6.56
CA ILE A 125 2.22 -22.67 6.05
C ILE A 125 2.70 -21.34 6.62
N LEU A 126 2.89 -21.24 7.93
CA LEU A 126 3.29 -20.01 8.60
C LEU A 126 4.68 -19.54 8.15
N THR A 127 5.60 -20.47 7.88
CA THR A 127 6.97 -20.14 7.46
C THR A 127 7.14 -19.93 5.95
N SER A 128 6.38 -20.64 5.11
CA SER A 128 6.46 -20.51 3.64
C SER A 128 5.65 -19.34 3.09
N MET A 129 4.57 -18.94 3.77
CA MET A 129 3.71 -17.82 3.40
C MET A 129 3.46 -16.89 4.61
N PRO A 130 4.51 -16.23 5.14
CA PRO A 130 4.43 -15.40 6.35
C PRO A 130 3.79 -14.02 6.09
N PHE A 131 2.71 -13.97 5.32
CA PHE A 131 2.11 -12.73 4.86
C PHE A 131 0.86 -12.36 5.67
N LEU A 132 0.87 -11.18 6.31
CA LEU A 132 -0.34 -10.52 6.79
C LEU A 132 -0.90 -9.65 5.67
N VAL A 133 -1.93 -10.13 4.99
CA VAL A 133 -2.47 -9.50 3.76
C VAL A 133 -3.74 -8.71 4.06
N GLU A 134 -3.80 -7.47 3.58
CA GLU A 134 -4.80 -6.46 3.96
C GLU A 134 -4.91 -6.30 5.49
N HIS A 135 -3.75 -6.26 6.16
CA HIS A 135 -3.67 -6.15 7.61
C HIS A 135 -4.14 -4.78 8.07
N ARG A 136 -5.11 -4.77 8.99
CA ARG A 136 -5.82 -3.57 9.44
C ARG A 136 -5.22 -3.04 10.73
N MET A 137 -4.81 -1.77 10.71
CA MET A 137 -4.10 -1.12 11.82
C MET A 137 -4.59 0.30 12.06
N ASP A 138 -4.48 0.76 13.31
CA ASP A 138 -4.77 2.15 13.67
C ASP A 138 -3.54 3.03 13.45
N GLY A 139 -3.60 3.92 12.46
CA GLY A 139 -2.52 4.89 12.21
C GLY A 139 -2.70 6.23 12.94
N SER A 140 -3.65 6.32 13.88
CA SER A 140 -4.04 7.58 14.49
C SER A 140 -2.92 8.30 15.24
N MET A 141 -1.99 7.57 15.85
CA MET A 141 -0.82 8.12 16.56
C MET A 141 0.06 8.98 15.65
N LEU A 142 0.07 8.68 14.35
CA LEU A 142 0.88 9.37 13.35
C LEU A 142 0.07 10.34 12.49
N GLY A 143 -1.17 10.67 12.89
CA GLY A 143 -2.03 11.58 12.14
C GLY A 143 -2.71 10.94 10.94
N CYS A 144 -2.79 9.61 10.88
CA CYS A 144 -3.55 8.92 9.85
C CYS A 144 -5.03 8.74 10.25
N SER A 145 -5.95 8.89 9.30
CA SER A 145 -7.38 8.71 9.55
C SER A 145 -7.82 7.26 9.35
N GLY A 146 -8.64 6.78 10.28
CA GLY A 146 -9.29 5.48 10.18
C GLY A 146 -8.32 4.32 10.30
N ILE A 147 -8.80 3.15 9.86
CA ILE A 147 -8.03 1.91 9.85
C ILE A 147 -7.26 1.85 8.54
N ILE A 148 -5.93 1.87 8.62
CA ILE A 148 -5.04 1.64 7.49
C ILE A 148 -5.06 0.14 7.18
N SER A 149 -5.16 -0.19 5.90
CA SER A 149 -4.99 -1.56 5.41
C SER A 149 -3.65 -1.64 4.69
N VAL A 150 -2.67 -2.33 5.28
CA VAL A 150 -1.40 -2.64 4.63
C VAL A 150 -1.62 -3.75 3.62
N ASP A 151 -1.17 -3.56 2.38
CA ASP A 151 -1.38 -4.55 1.32
C ASP A 151 -0.82 -5.91 1.73
N CYS A 152 0.44 -5.95 2.16
CA CYS A 152 1.04 -7.15 2.71
C CYS A 152 2.24 -6.81 3.63
N TYR A 153 2.36 -7.53 4.74
CA TYR A 153 3.53 -7.49 5.63
C TYR A 153 4.08 -8.90 5.83
N ASP A 154 5.35 -9.12 5.49
CA ASP A 154 6.09 -10.34 5.83
C ASP A 154 6.61 -10.22 7.26
N TYR A 155 5.92 -10.87 8.19
CA TYR A 155 6.22 -10.76 9.63
C TYR A 155 7.45 -11.56 10.06
N LEU A 156 7.97 -12.47 9.22
CA LEU A 156 9.22 -13.18 9.52
C LEU A 156 10.44 -12.39 9.06
N ARG A 157 10.31 -11.59 8.00
CA ARG A 157 11.42 -10.82 7.40
C ARG A 157 11.34 -9.32 7.67
N ASN A 158 10.28 -8.85 8.32
CA ASN A 158 9.98 -7.44 8.56
C ASN A 158 9.99 -6.60 7.27
N ILE A 159 9.36 -7.12 6.21
CA ILE A 159 9.25 -6.43 4.92
C ILE A 159 7.79 -6.01 4.72
N VAL A 160 7.58 -4.72 4.46
CA VAL A 160 6.28 -4.20 4.04
C VAL A 160 6.20 -4.11 2.53
N PHE A 161 5.08 -4.55 1.97
CA PHE A 161 4.81 -4.55 0.55
C PHE A 161 3.70 -3.57 0.22
N ASP A 162 3.81 -2.94 -0.94
CA ASP A 162 2.78 -2.11 -1.54
C ASP A 162 2.62 -2.51 -3.01
N LEU A 163 1.40 -2.89 -3.39
CA LEU A 163 1.07 -3.33 -4.74
C LEU A 163 0.65 -2.12 -5.56
N LYS A 164 1.16 -2.02 -6.80
CA LYS A 164 0.83 -0.93 -7.72
C LYS A 164 0.57 -1.47 -9.12
N LEU A 165 -0.43 -0.89 -9.77
CA LEU A 165 -0.63 -1.07 -11.21
C LEU A 165 0.18 -0.05 -11.99
N GLY A 166 0.79 -0.51 -13.08
CA GLY A 166 1.55 0.35 -13.98
C GLY A 166 3.02 0.47 -13.61
N GLU A 167 3.62 1.54 -14.10
CA GLU A 167 5.05 1.81 -13.95
C GLU A 167 5.44 2.18 -12.51
N TYR A 168 6.71 1.96 -12.20
CA TYR A 168 7.28 2.34 -10.93
C TYR A 168 7.49 3.86 -10.85
N TYR A 169 7.10 4.43 -9.72
CA TYR A 169 7.39 5.82 -9.38
C TYR A 169 8.11 5.86 -8.03
N GLU A 170 9.13 6.70 -7.90
CA GLU A 170 9.93 6.81 -6.67
C GLU A 170 9.08 7.14 -5.44
N ARG A 171 8.04 7.96 -5.64
CA ARG A 171 7.08 8.32 -4.59
C ARG A 171 6.25 7.13 -4.07
N SER A 172 6.12 6.04 -4.82
CA SER A 172 5.42 4.83 -4.35
C SER A 172 6.04 4.27 -3.06
N LYS A 173 7.33 4.52 -2.82
CA LYS A 173 8.03 4.18 -1.57
C LYS A 173 7.39 4.82 -0.34
N LEU A 174 6.69 5.95 -0.46
CA LEU A 174 6.00 6.59 0.67
C LEU A 174 4.90 5.71 1.26
N TYR A 175 4.27 4.84 0.47
CA TYR A 175 3.27 3.90 1.00
C TYR A 175 3.92 2.90 1.97
N THR A 176 5.00 2.24 1.54
CA THR A 176 5.75 1.32 2.40
C THR A 176 6.35 2.04 3.61
N THR A 177 6.83 3.28 3.45
CA THR A 177 7.30 4.10 4.60
C THR A 177 6.18 4.35 5.60
N GLY A 178 5.01 4.78 5.15
CA GLY A 178 3.87 5.04 6.02
C GLY A 178 3.41 3.77 6.74
N TYR A 179 3.37 2.63 6.05
CA TYR A 179 3.05 1.33 6.66
C TYR A 179 4.09 0.93 7.71
N ALA A 180 5.38 1.11 7.43
CA ALA A 180 6.46 0.83 8.38
C ALA A 180 6.36 1.69 9.65
N LEU A 181 6.13 3.00 9.50
CA LEU A 181 5.97 3.91 10.65
C LEU A 181 4.77 3.51 11.52
N VAL A 182 3.66 3.13 10.90
CA VAL A 182 2.47 2.68 11.64
C VAL A 182 2.74 1.36 12.38
N LEU A 183 3.37 0.39 11.71
CA LEU A 183 3.78 -0.86 12.36
C LEU A 183 4.70 -0.61 13.55
N GLU A 184 5.71 0.25 13.38
CA GLU A 184 6.63 0.64 14.45
C GLU A 184 5.91 1.32 15.61
N SER A 185 4.91 2.16 15.34
CA SER A 185 4.15 2.87 16.37
C SER A 185 3.29 1.96 17.25
N ILE A 186 2.86 0.82 16.71
CA ILE A 186 1.96 -0.12 17.39
C ILE A 186 2.75 -1.24 18.05
N TYR A 187 3.72 -1.81 17.33
CA TYR A 187 4.39 -3.04 17.72
C TYR A 187 5.80 -2.82 18.27
N GLU A 188 6.35 -1.62 18.15
CA GLU A 188 7.71 -1.28 18.63
C GLU A 188 8.80 -2.19 18.03
N ILE A 189 8.55 -2.71 16.81
CA ILE A 189 9.48 -3.55 16.05
C ILE A 189 10.02 -2.75 14.86
N PRO A 190 11.34 -2.70 14.62
CA PRO A 190 11.90 -1.95 13.50
C PRO A 190 11.47 -2.54 12.15
N VAL A 191 10.98 -1.67 11.26
CA VAL A 191 10.61 -2.02 9.88
C VAL A 191 11.40 -1.16 8.91
N ASP A 192 12.47 -1.74 8.37
CA ASP A 192 13.51 -1.02 7.63
C ASP A 192 13.52 -1.31 6.14
N ILE A 193 12.68 -2.24 5.68
CA ILE A 193 12.67 -2.73 4.30
C ILE A 193 11.26 -2.62 3.74
N GLY A 194 11.16 -1.89 2.62
CA GLY A 194 9.96 -1.80 1.80
C GLY A 194 10.14 -2.52 0.47
N CYS A 195 9.05 -2.99 -0.10
CA CYS A 195 9.01 -3.54 -1.44
C CYS A 195 7.80 -3.02 -2.20
N VAL A 196 8.04 -2.24 -3.26
CA VAL A 196 6.98 -1.86 -4.19
C VAL A 196 6.87 -2.95 -5.25
N VAL A 197 5.68 -3.53 -5.39
CA VAL A 197 5.38 -4.57 -6.38
C VAL A 197 4.57 -3.94 -7.50
N ASN A 198 5.20 -3.73 -8.65
CA ASN A 198 4.56 -3.20 -9.84
C ASN A 198 4.03 -4.34 -10.71
N VAL A 199 2.74 -4.30 -11.00
CA VAL A 199 2.05 -5.25 -11.87
C VAL A 199 1.65 -4.53 -13.16
N ASN A 200 2.12 -5.08 -14.28
CA ASN A 200 1.87 -4.59 -15.63
C ASN A 200 1.26 -5.69 -16.49
N PHE A 201 0.37 -5.28 -17.40
CA PHE A 201 -0.26 -6.17 -18.37
C PHE A 201 0.02 -5.64 -19.77
N TYR A 202 0.77 -6.39 -20.57
CA TYR A 202 1.09 -6.04 -21.95
C TYR A 202 0.77 -7.23 -22.87
N GLU A 203 -0.09 -7.04 -23.87
CA GLU A 203 -0.47 -8.09 -24.85
C GLU A 203 -0.83 -9.45 -24.20
N ASN A 204 -1.64 -9.43 -23.13
CA ASN A 204 -2.01 -10.61 -22.33
C ASN A 204 -0.86 -11.29 -21.57
N ARG A 205 0.25 -10.59 -21.34
CA ARG A 205 1.34 -11.05 -20.49
C ARG A 205 1.36 -10.27 -19.20
N LEU A 206 1.42 -11.00 -18.10
CA LEU A 206 1.66 -10.47 -16.77
C LEU A 206 3.17 -10.21 -16.61
N SER A 207 3.51 -8.97 -16.25
CA SER A 207 4.86 -8.58 -15.84
C SER A 207 4.82 -8.07 -14.40
N ILE A 208 5.67 -8.62 -13.55
CA ILE A 208 5.78 -8.25 -12.14
C ILE A 208 7.21 -7.80 -11.87
N THR A 209 7.36 -6.57 -11.39
CA THR A 209 8.65 -6.02 -10.95
C THR A 209 8.59 -5.75 -9.47
N LYS A 210 9.65 -6.12 -8.74
CA LYS A 210 9.76 -5.94 -7.29
C LYS A 210 10.92 -5.00 -6.99
N THR A 211 10.61 -3.82 -6.48
CA THR A 211 11.62 -2.82 -6.09
C THR A 211 11.78 -2.84 -4.58
N ILE A 212 12.75 -3.63 -4.11
CA ILE A 212 13.16 -3.67 -2.70
C ILE A 212 14.01 -2.45 -2.39
N HIS A 213 13.74 -1.78 -1.27
CA HIS A 213 14.45 -0.58 -0.85
C HIS A 213 14.51 -0.47 0.67
N TYR A 214 15.51 0.26 1.17
CA TYR A 214 15.59 0.63 2.57
C TYR A 214 14.65 1.80 2.87
N ILE A 215 13.95 1.74 4.00
CA ILE A 215 13.12 2.82 4.55
C ILE A 215 14.01 3.69 5.42
N ASP A 216 14.89 4.43 4.75
CA ASP A 216 15.92 5.26 5.39
C ASP A 216 15.36 6.55 6.01
N ALA A 217 16.26 7.34 6.61
CA ALA A 217 15.90 8.62 7.23
C ALA A 217 15.28 9.61 6.23
N ASN A 218 15.73 9.60 4.96
CA ASN A 218 15.22 10.52 3.94
C ASN A 218 13.77 10.20 3.59
N LEU A 219 13.44 8.93 3.38
CA LEU A 219 12.06 8.51 3.11
C LEU A 219 11.14 8.80 4.30
N ARG A 220 11.62 8.59 5.53
CA ARG A 220 10.86 8.88 6.76
C ARG A 220 10.58 10.37 6.90
N SER A 221 11.60 11.22 6.75
CA SER A 221 11.42 12.67 6.75
C SER A 221 10.48 13.13 5.64
N TRP A 222 10.62 12.61 4.42
CA TRP A 222 9.74 12.97 3.31
C TRP A 222 8.28 12.59 3.58
N TRP A 223 8.02 11.43 4.17
CA TRP A 223 6.65 11.05 4.55
C TRP A 223 6.05 12.02 5.58
N ILE A 224 6.83 12.40 6.61
CA ILE A 224 6.41 13.35 7.65
C ILE A 224 6.12 14.72 7.03
N GLU A 225 7.01 15.22 6.18
CA GLU A 225 6.85 16.49 5.48
C GLU A 225 5.57 16.52 4.61
N GLU A 226 5.28 15.44 3.87
CA GLU A 226 4.06 15.37 3.06
C GLU A 226 2.80 15.30 3.91
N ARG A 227 2.83 14.57 5.04
CA ARG A 227 1.72 14.56 6.00
C ARG A 227 1.47 15.96 6.53
N ASP A 228 2.51 16.63 7.03
CA ASP A 228 2.38 17.91 7.71
C ASP A 228 1.99 19.03 6.73
N ARG A 229 2.56 19.04 5.53
CA ARG A 229 2.19 19.96 4.44
C ARG A 229 0.72 19.84 4.07
N LYS A 230 0.22 18.62 3.90
CA LYS A 230 -1.18 18.38 3.51
C LYS A 230 -2.14 18.64 4.67
N ALA A 231 -1.73 18.33 5.89
CA ALA A 231 -2.49 18.66 7.09
C ALA A 231 -2.61 20.18 7.27
N GLU A 232 -1.56 20.95 6.98
CA GLU A 232 -1.60 22.42 7.01
C GLU A 232 -2.63 23.00 6.03
N ILE A 233 -2.66 22.51 4.79
CA ILE A 233 -3.64 22.96 3.78
C ILE A 233 -5.07 22.76 4.29
N ILE A 234 -5.32 21.60 4.91
CA ILE A 234 -6.64 21.24 5.44
C ILE A 234 -6.95 22.06 6.69
N TYR A 235 -5.99 22.24 7.59
CA TYR A 235 -6.15 23.02 8.82
C TYR A 235 -6.49 24.49 8.54
N ARG A 236 -5.80 25.10 7.57
CA ARG A 236 -6.03 26.51 7.20
C ARG A 236 -7.31 26.70 6.40
N GLU A 237 -7.85 25.63 5.80
CA GLU A 237 -8.99 25.68 4.88
C GLU A 237 -8.82 26.67 3.71
N ILE A 238 -7.57 26.98 3.35
CA ILE A 238 -7.22 27.84 2.22
C ILE A 238 -6.97 26.96 1.00
N ASP A 239 -7.70 27.22 -0.09
CA ASP A 239 -7.51 26.53 -1.37
C ASP A 239 -6.10 26.81 -1.92
N PRO A 240 -5.24 25.80 -2.09
CA PRO A 240 -3.86 25.99 -2.57
C PRO A 240 -3.80 26.32 -4.07
N GLY A 241 -4.94 26.36 -4.76
CA GLY A 241 -5.04 26.71 -6.17
C GLY A 241 -4.80 25.52 -7.11
N LYS A 242 -5.15 25.73 -8.39
CA LYS A 242 -4.98 24.74 -9.45
C LYS A 242 -3.50 24.48 -9.71
N ALA A 243 -3.12 23.22 -9.84
CA ALA A 243 -1.79 22.84 -10.32
C ALA A 243 -1.61 23.25 -11.79
N GLY A 244 -0.44 23.81 -12.12
CA GLY A 244 -0.08 24.11 -13.51
C GLY A 244 0.16 22.85 -14.36
N ASP A 245 0.49 21.75 -13.71
CA ASP A 245 0.82 20.43 -14.26
C ASP A 245 -0.25 19.38 -13.90
N CYS A 246 -1.52 19.69 -14.20
CA CYS A 246 -2.64 18.83 -13.80
C CYS A 246 -2.57 17.43 -14.45
N ASN A 247 -2.63 16.38 -13.63
CA ASN A 247 -2.64 15.00 -14.11
C ASN A 247 -3.88 14.72 -14.98
N PRO A 248 -3.74 14.18 -16.21
CA PRO A 248 -4.87 13.89 -17.10
C PRO A 248 -5.94 12.98 -16.49
N SER A 249 -5.54 12.10 -15.57
CA SER A 249 -6.38 11.13 -14.86
C SER A 249 -6.85 11.63 -13.48
N CYS A 250 -6.66 12.92 -13.17
CA CYS A 250 -7.11 13.50 -11.90
C CYS A 250 -8.62 13.37 -11.74
N MET A 251 -9.06 12.78 -10.62
CA MET A 251 -10.47 12.54 -10.31
C MET A 251 -11.29 13.82 -10.07
N PHE A 252 -10.62 14.97 -9.93
CA PHE A 252 -11.23 16.29 -9.75
C PHE A 252 -11.05 17.20 -10.96
N LYS A 253 -10.65 16.65 -12.11
CA LYS A 253 -10.40 17.45 -13.31
C LYS A 253 -11.60 18.33 -13.67
N ALA A 254 -12.83 17.78 -13.64
CA ALA A 254 -14.05 18.54 -13.93
C ALA A 254 -14.30 19.72 -12.98
N VAL A 255 -13.91 19.60 -11.71
CA VAL A 255 -14.04 20.65 -10.69
C VAL A 255 -12.96 21.75 -10.88
N CYS A 256 -11.81 21.36 -11.43
CA CYS A 256 -10.67 22.23 -11.69
C CYS A 256 -10.63 22.80 -13.11
N LEU A 257 -11.62 22.54 -13.96
CA LEU A 257 -11.78 23.23 -15.25
C LEU A 257 -12.33 24.66 -15.05
#